data_AF-A0A9W7ITC8-F1
#
_entry.id   AF-A0A9W7ITC8-F1
#
_cell.length_a   1.000
_cell.length_b   1.000
_cell.length_c   1.000
_cell.angle_alpha   90.00
_cell.angle_beta   90.00
_cell.angle_gamma   90.00
#
_symmetry.space_group_name_H-M   'P 1'
#
loop_
_entity.id
_entity.type
_entity.pdbx_description
1 polymer ?
#
loop_
_entity_poly.entity_id
_entity_poly.type
_entity_poly.pdbx_seq_one_letter_code
_entity_poly.pdbx_strand_id
1 'polypeptide(L)'
;MLSFIVVALLAHASHIQCQNLLHHKLNIIILAGQSNMAGRGGVANDASTGVPTWDGVVPPQCQPNPSIFRLSADLAWVRAREPIHADIDAGKTDGIGPGMSFANAVLTKEPDFGPIGLVPSAVGGTTINEWQKGEFLYEQLVKRAQMAQQSGGVYRAMLWYQGEADTVSQEDAELYEGRLKTFFNDLRSDLHAPTLPIFQVVLASGEGPYIEEVREAQLNKEKCTI
;
A
#
# COMPACT_ATOMS: atom_id res chain seq x y z
N MET A 1 -42.11 -0.45 -22.36
CA MET A 1 -41.44 -1.16 -21.24
C MET A 1 -40.33 -2.06 -21.77
N LEU A 2 -39.18 -1.51 -22.16
CA LEU A 2 -38.08 -2.34 -22.72
C LEU A 2 -36.68 -1.75 -22.46
N SER A 3 -36.50 -1.00 -21.36
CA SER A 3 -35.24 -0.31 -21.06
C SER A 3 -34.54 -0.71 -19.76
N PHE A 4 -35.16 -1.56 -18.92
CA PHE A 4 -34.58 -1.96 -17.63
C PHE A 4 -33.77 -3.26 -17.68
N ILE A 5 -34.00 -4.12 -18.68
CA ILE A 5 -33.35 -5.45 -18.75
C ILE A 5 -31.88 -5.35 -19.23
N VAL A 6 -31.54 -4.34 -20.04
CA VAL A 6 -30.19 -4.18 -20.61
C VAL A 6 -29.17 -3.69 -19.56
N VAL A 7 -29.60 -2.83 -18.62
CA VAL A 7 -28.70 -2.28 -17.58
C VAL A 7 -28.34 -3.35 -16.54
N ALA A 8 -29.28 -4.24 -16.20
CA ALA A 8 -29.01 -5.35 -15.29
C ALA A 8 -28.00 -6.34 -15.88
N LEU A 9 -28.08 -6.66 -17.18
CA LEU A 9 -27.14 -7.58 -17.85
C LEU A 9 -25.71 -7.04 -17.88
N LEU A 10 -25.51 -5.72 -18.05
CA LEU A 10 -24.19 -5.10 -18.04
C LEU A 10 -23.54 -5.09 -16.65
N ALA A 11 -24.32 -4.88 -15.59
CA ALA A 11 -23.83 -4.92 -14.21
C ALA A 11 -23.46 -6.35 -13.74
N HIS A 12 -24.18 -7.37 -14.23
CA HIS A 12 -23.83 -8.76 -13.95
C HIS A 12 -22.63 -9.22 -14.78
N ALA A 13 -22.48 -8.75 -16.02
CA ALA A 13 -21.35 -9.12 -16.88
C ALA A 13 -19.99 -8.63 -16.34
N SER A 14 -19.93 -7.42 -15.80
CA SER A 14 -18.71 -6.91 -15.14
C SER A 14 -18.37 -7.67 -13.85
N HIS A 15 -19.37 -8.09 -13.09
CA HIS A 15 -19.19 -8.90 -11.88
C HIS A 15 -18.71 -10.33 -12.19
N ILE A 16 -19.28 -10.97 -13.23
CA ILE A 16 -18.91 -12.33 -13.67
C ILE A 16 -17.48 -12.35 -14.26
N GLN A 17 -17.09 -11.31 -15.00
CA GLN A 17 -15.76 -11.24 -15.59
C GLN A 17 -14.65 -11.07 -14.52
N CYS A 18 -14.93 -10.37 -13.42
CA CYS A 18 -14.00 -10.27 -12.28
C CYS A 18 -13.89 -11.61 -11.50
N GLN A 19 -15.00 -12.33 -11.33
CA GLN A 19 -15.00 -13.63 -10.65
C GLN A 19 -14.27 -14.73 -11.43
N ASN A 20 -14.36 -14.74 -12.77
CA ASN A 20 -13.65 -15.74 -13.59
C ASN A 20 -12.15 -15.44 -13.80
N LEU A 21 -11.70 -14.19 -13.63
CA LEU A 21 -10.28 -13.81 -13.70
C LEU A 21 -9.48 -14.26 -12.45
N LEU A 22 -10.15 -14.55 -11.33
CA LEU A 22 -9.55 -15.05 -10.09
C LEU A 22 -9.40 -16.59 -10.05
N HIS A 23 -9.43 -17.27 -11.18
CA HIS A 23 -9.01 -18.68 -11.24
C HIS A 23 -7.49 -18.83 -11.00
N HIS A 24 -6.73 -17.75 -11.15
CA HIS A 24 -5.30 -17.66 -10.85
C HIS A 24 -5.07 -17.05 -9.47
N LYS A 25 -4.24 -17.71 -8.65
CA LYS A 25 -3.80 -17.20 -7.34
C LYS A 25 -3.09 -15.86 -7.52
N LEU A 26 -3.58 -14.81 -6.86
CA LEU A 26 -2.94 -13.49 -6.89
C LEU A 26 -1.59 -13.51 -6.18
N ASN A 27 -0.62 -12.82 -6.77
CA ASN A 27 0.63 -12.49 -6.11
C ASN A 27 0.43 -11.22 -5.29
N ILE A 28 0.37 -11.38 -3.97
CA ILE A 28 0.00 -10.30 -3.05
C ILE A 28 1.22 -9.45 -2.72
N ILE A 29 1.09 -8.14 -2.93
CA ILE A 29 2.04 -7.12 -2.51
C ILE A 29 1.33 -6.18 -1.54
N ILE A 30 1.81 -6.15 -0.30
CA ILE A 30 1.29 -5.26 0.75
C ILE A 30 1.94 -3.89 0.61
N LEU A 31 1.15 -2.82 0.64
CA LEU A 31 1.63 -1.44 0.56
C LEU A 31 1.29 -0.74 1.87
N ALA A 32 2.30 -0.39 2.66
CA ALA A 32 2.10 0.16 4.00
C ALA A 32 3.13 1.23 4.35
N GLY A 33 2.77 2.06 5.33
CA GLY A 33 3.55 3.19 5.78
C GLY A 33 2.73 4.47 5.79
N GLN A 34 3.32 5.59 5.43
CA GLN A 34 2.66 6.90 5.49
C GLN A 34 2.39 7.53 4.12
N SER A 35 2.24 8.85 4.07
CA SER A 35 1.81 9.64 2.92
C SER A 35 2.63 9.39 1.64
N ASN A 36 3.93 9.12 1.75
CA ASN A 36 4.77 8.81 0.58
C ASN A 36 4.55 7.38 0.02
N MET A 37 4.04 6.44 0.82
CA MET A 37 3.48 5.18 0.33
C MET A 37 2.05 5.36 -0.20
N ALA A 38 1.22 6.08 0.55
CA ALA A 38 -0.19 6.32 0.21
C ALA A 38 -0.31 6.99 -1.17
N GLY A 39 0.52 8.01 -1.38
CA GLY A 39 0.71 8.73 -2.63
C GLY A 39 0.36 10.21 -2.47
N ARG A 40 1.30 11.11 -2.80
CA ARG A 40 1.09 12.56 -2.85
C ARG A 40 1.59 13.20 -4.16
N GLY A 41 2.06 12.38 -5.11
CA GLY A 41 2.53 12.89 -6.40
C GLY A 41 1.39 13.57 -7.17
N GLY A 42 1.62 14.81 -7.60
CA GLY A 42 0.62 15.62 -8.32
C GLY A 42 -0.44 16.26 -7.41
N VAL A 43 -0.35 16.12 -6.08
CA VAL A 43 -1.27 16.79 -5.16
C VAL A 43 -0.73 18.19 -4.83
N ALA A 44 -1.57 19.21 -5.03
CA ALA A 44 -1.27 20.59 -4.65
C ALA A 44 -2.52 21.27 -4.08
N ASN A 45 -2.33 22.31 -3.27
CA ASN A 45 -3.46 23.13 -2.81
C ASN A 45 -4.09 23.83 -4.01
N ASP A 46 -5.40 23.65 -4.17
CA ASP A 46 -6.17 24.38 -5.17
C ASP A 46 -6.08 25.88 -4.89
N ALA A 47 -5.75 26.67 -5.91
CA ALA A 47 -5.49 28.09 -5.75
C ALA A 47 -6.73 28.91 -5.32
N SER A 48 -7.93 28.37 -5.55
CA SER A 48 -9.20 29.06 -5.27
C SER A 48 -9.83 28.66 -3.93
N THR A 49 -9.68 27.39 -3.53
CA THR A 49 -10.31 26.82 -2.34
C THR A 49 -9.32 26.54 -1.21
N GLY A 50 -8.02 26.48 -1.51
CA GLY A 50 -6.98 26.03 -0.59
C GLY A 50 -7.03 24.53 -0.27
N VAL A 51 -7.96 23.78 -0.89
CA VAL A 51 -8.15 22.35 -0.64
C VAL A 51 -7.13 21.55 -1.48
N PRO A 52 -6.37 20.61 -0.88
CA PRO A 52 -5.47 19.75 -1.63
C PRO A 52 -6.23 18.95 -2.70
N THR A 53 -5.77 19.04 -3.96
CA THR A 53 -6.36 18.37 -5.11
C THR A 53 -5.26 17.70 -5.94
N TRP A 54 -5.52 16.47 -6.40
CA TRP A 54 -4.63 15.76 -7.34
C TRP A 54 -4.84 16.26 -8.77
N ASP A 55 -3.76 16.51 -9.51
CA ASP A 55 -3.78 16.98 -10.90
C ASP A 55 -4.33 15.97 -11.92
N GLY A 56 -4.53 14.71 -11.51
CA GLY A 56 -5.04 13.63 -12.36
C GLY A 56 -4.02 13.08 -13.37
N VAL A 57 -2.76 13.51 -13.29
CA VAL A 57 -1.71 13.07 -14.22
C VAL A 57 -1.20 11.69 -13.81
N VAL A 58 -1.38 10.71 -14.69
CA VAL A 58 -0.89 9.33 -14.49
C VAL A 58 0.29 9.06 -15.44
N PRO A 59 1.54 8.93 -14.93
CA PRO A 59 2.70 8.59 -15.74
C PRO A 59 2.53 7.24 -16.47
N PRO A 60 3.22 7.01 -17.61
CA PRO A 60 3.14 5.75 -18.36
C PRO A 60 3.40 4.51 -17.50
N GLN A 61 4.31 4.59 -16.53
CA GLN A 61 4.69 3.49 -15.65
C GLN A 61 3.59 3.15 -14.63
N CYS A 62 2.67 4.08 -14.36
CA CYS A 62 1.56 3.89 -13.42
C CYS A 62 0.23 3.55 -14.13
N GLN A 63 0.26 3.33 -15.45
CA GLN A 63 -0.96 3.07 -16.20
C GLN A 63 -1.65 1.77 -15.73
N PRO A 64 -3.00 1.73 -15.71
CA PRO A 64 -3.75 0.55 -15.31
C PRO A 64 -3.43 -0.66 -16.21
N ASN A 65 -3.31 -1.83 -15.59
CA ASN A 65 -3.05 -3.10 -16.26
C ASN A 65 -4.17 -4.10 -15.90
N PRO A 66 -4.73 -4.87 -16.88
CA PRO A 66 -5.74 -5.88 -16.59
C PRO A 66 -5.32 -6.96 -15.59
N SER A 67 -4.01 -7.17 -15.41
CA SER A 67 -3.44 -8.15 -14.48
C SER A 67 -3.04 -7.58 -13.13
N ILE A 68 -3.36 -6.30 -12.84
CA ILE A 68 -3.08 -5.66 -11.54
C ILE A 68 -4.39 -5.25 -10.89
N PHE A 69 -4.61 -5.75 -9.68
CA PHE A 69 -5.79 -5.51 -8.87
C PHE A 69 -5.40 -4.80 -7.57
N ARG A 70 -6.34 -4.08 -6.97
CA ARG A 70 -6.22 -3.56 -5.60
C ARG A 70 -7.37 -4.07 -4.75
N LEU A 71 -7.10 -4.31 -3.47
CA LEU A 71 -8.14 -4.59 -2.48
C LEU A 71 -8.75 -3.26 -2.01
N SER A 72 -10.02 -3.02 -2.29
CA SER A 72 -10.72 -1.80 -1.86
C SER A 72 -10.92 -1.75 -0.35
N ALA A 73 -11.43 -0.62 0.16
CA ALA A 73 -11.86 -0.49 1.56
C ALA A 73 -12.91 -1.55 1.96
N ASP A 74 -13.82 -1.87 1.04
CA ASP A 74 -14.88 -2.89 1.21
C ASP A 74 -14.37 -4.33 1.06
N LEU A 75 -13.05 -4.54 1.01
CA LEU A 75 -12.40 -5.85 0.85
C LEU A 75 -12.76 -6.55 -0.47
N ALA A 76 -13.07 -5.77 -1.52
CA ALA A 76 -13.33 -6.29 -2.86
C ALA A 76 -12.10 -6.09 -3.77
N TRP A 77 -11.81 -7.09 -4.59
CA TRP A 77 -10.80 -6.96 -5.64
C TRP A 77 -11.36 -6.15 -6.81
N VAL A 78 -10.72 -5.02 -7.10
CA VAL A 78 -11.03 -4.16 -8.25
C VAL A 78 -9.77 -3.92 -9.07
N ARG A 79 -9.90 -3.57 -10.35
CA ARG A 79 -8.74 -3.22 -11.18
C ARG A 79 -7.99 -2.04 -10.54
N ALA A 80 -6.68 -2.17 -10.39
CA ALA A 80 -5.88 -1.12 -9.78
C ALA A 80 -5.76 0.11 -10.69
N ARG A 81 -5.91 1.28 -10.09
CA ARG A 81 -5.73 2.61 -10.68
C ARG A 81 -5.22 3.54 -9.58
N GLU A 82 -4.47 4.56 -9.97
CA GLU A 82 -4.14 5.65 -9.05
C GLU A 82 -5.36 6.56 -8.80
N PRO A 83 -5.46 7.17 -7.61
CA PRO A 83 -4.62 6.94 -6.42
C PRO A 83 -4.99 5.61 -5.75
N ILE A 84 -4.00 4.74 -5.48
CA ILE A 84 -4.25 3.39 -4.96
C ILE A 84 -4.92 3.42 -3.56
N HIS A 85 -4.60 4.42 -2.72
CA HIS A 85 -5.05 4.52 -1.33
C HIS A 85 -6.30 5.40 -1.12
N ALA A 86 -6.96 5.87 -2.18
CA ALA A 86 -8.02 6.89 -2.10
C ALA A 86 -9.20 6.55 -1.17
N ASP A 87 -9.50 5.25 -0.95
CA ASP A 87 -10.53 4.77 -0.03
C ASP A 87 -9.96 4.20 1.29
N ILE A 88 -8.63 4.31 1.50
CA ILE A 88 -7.88 3.77 2.63
C ILE A 88 -7.33 4.90 3.52
N ASP A 89 -6.64 5.90 2.96
CA ASP A 89 -6.05 7.03 3.70
C ASP A 89 -7.11 8.12 3.97
N ALA A 90 -8.13 7.73 4.76
CA ALA A 90 -9.35 8.50 4.94
C ALA A 90 -9.08 9.94 5.42
N GLY A 91 -9.73 10.90 4.74
CA GLY A 91 -9.60 12.32 5.07
C GLY A 91 -8.35 13.00 4.49
N LYS A 92 -7.56 12.30 3.67
CA LYS A 92 -6.43 12.86 2.92
C LYS A 92 -6.70 12.82 1.41
N THR A 93 -6.14 13.78 0.68
CA THR A 93 -6.11 13.73 -0.78
C THR A 93 -4.89 12.94 -1.22
N ASP A 94 -5.13 11.78 -1.83
CA ASP A 94 -4.08 10.95 -2.42
C ASP A 94 -3.81 11.31 -3.89
N GLY A 95 -2.57 11.07 -4.31
CA GLY A 95 -2.13 11.16 -5.70
C GLY A 95 -1.29 9.94 -6.07
N ILE A 96 -0.27 10.14 -6.90
CA ILE A 96 0.63 9.04 -7.31
C ILE A 96 1.45 8.54 -6.11
N GLY A 97 1.40 7.23 -5.88
CA GLY A 97 2.31 6.48 -5.00
C GLY A 97 3.21 5.51 -5.79
N PRO A 98 4.00 4.65 -5.13
CA PRO A 98 4.91 3.72 -5.79
C PRO A 98 4.23 2.41 -6.26
N GLY A 99 2.98 2.15 -5.84
CA GLY A 99 2.34 0.84 -6.01
C GLY A 99 2.15 0.42 -7.47
N MET A 100 1.57 1.29 -8.31
CA MET A 100 1.32 0.95 -9.73
C MET A 100 2.64 0.78 -10.51
N SER A 101 3.60 1.68 -10.31
CA SER A 101 4.88 1.61 -11.02
C SER A 101 5.68 0.38 -10.62
N PHE A 102 5.68 0.00 -9.34
CA PHE A 102 6.28 -1.26 -8.88
C PHE A 102 5.64 -2.47 -9.53
N ALA A 103 4.31 -2.58 -9.48
CA ALA A 103 3.59 -3.74 -10.02
C ALA A 103 3.75 -3.87 -11.55
N ASN A 104 3.67 -2.76 -12.29
CA ASN A 104 3.95 -2.77 -13.74
C ASN A 104 5.40 -3.16 -14.04
N ALA A 105 6.37 -2.67 -13.26
CA ALA A 105 7.78 -3.03 -13.43
C ALA A 105 8.04 -4.52 -13.18
N VAL A 106 7.37 -5.11 -12.17
CA VAL A 106 7.44 -6.56 -11.92
C VAL A 106 6.92 -7.33 -13.13
N LEU A 107 5.71 -7.03 -13.63
CA LEU A 107 5.16 -7.73 -14.79
C LEU A 107 5.93 -7.48 -16.10
N THR A 108 6.59 -6.33 -16.21
CA THR A 108 7.45 -6.03 -17.38
C THR A 108 8.72 -6.89 -17.35
N LYS A 109 9.32 -7.08 -16.17
CA LYS A 109 10.55 -7.87 -16.02
C LYS A 109 10.27 -9.37 -15.99
N GLU A 110 9.15 -9.78 -15.41
CA GLU A 110 8.73 -11.17 -15.22
C GLU A 110 7.30 -11.34 -15.75
N PRO A 111 7.09 -11.49 -17.07
CA PRO A 111 5.75 -11.58 -17.66
C PRO A 111 4.93 -12.77 -17.15
N ASP A 112 5.60 -13.86 -16.76
CA ASP A 112 4.98 -15.09 -16.24
C ASP A 112 4.72 -15.04 -14.73
N PHE A 113 4.97 -13.90 -14.07
CA PHE A 113 4.74 -13.76 -12.63
C PHE A 113 3.29 -14.06 -12.24
N GLY A 114 2.34 -13.77 -13.15
CA GLY A 114 0.91 -13.90 -12.93
C GLY A 114 0.27 -12.64 -12.34
N PRO A 115 -1.05 -12.62 -12.13
CA PRO A 115 -1.75 -11.41 -11.69
C PRO A 115 -1.28 -10.95 -10.30
N ILE A 116 -1.22 -9.63 -10.13
CA ILE A 116 -0.78 -8.97 -8.91
C ILE A 116 -2.00 -8.43 -8.14
N GLY A 117 -2.05 -8.70 -6.85
CA GLY A 117 -3.00 -8.09 -5.91
C GLY A 117 -2.29 -7.11 -4.98
N LEU A 118 -2.56 -5.83 -5.12
CA LEU A 118 -2.09 -4.78 -4.23
C LEU A 118 -3.00 -4.68 -3.01
N VAL A 119 -2.42 -4.68 -1.81
CA VAL A 119 -3.15 -4.49 -0.55
C VAL A 119 -2.74 -3.14 0.04
N PRO A 120 -3.42 -2.04 -0.35
CA PRO A 120 -3.15 -0.73 0.22
C PRO A 120 -3.57 -0.66 1.67
N SER A 121 -2.66 -0.20 2.53
CA SER A 121 -2.87 -0.05 3.97
C SER A 121 -2.22 1.20 4.54
N ALA A 122 -1.46 1.98 3.75
CA ALA A 122 -0.76 3.18 4.25
C ALA A 122 -1.72 4.30 4.69
N VAL A 123 -1.31 5.06 5.73
CA VAL A 123 -2.07 6.18 6.31
C VAL A 123 -1.12 7.34 6.61
N GLY A 124 -1.41 8.51 6.05
CA GLY A 124 -0.49 9.65 6.09
C GLY A 124 -0.38 10.34 7.45
N GLY A 125 0.85 10.72 7.83
CA GLY A 125 1.14 11.46 9.07
C GLY A 125 1.16 10.59 10.33
N THR A 126 1.53 9.31 10.18
CA THR A 126 1.55 8.33 11.26
C THR A 126 2.98 7.99 11.64
N THR A 127 3.22 7.88 12.95
CA THR A 127 4.49 7.44 13.56
C THR A 127 4.54 5.91 13.63
N ILE A 128 5.72 5.31 13.74
CA ILE A 128 5.87 3.84 13.85
C ILE A 128 5.18 3.29 15.11
N ASN A 129 4.97 4.12 16.13
CA ASN A 129 4.26 3.73 17.34
C ASN A 129 2.80 3.36 17.05
N GLU A 130 2.13 4.05 16.13
CA GLU A 130 0.74 3.75 15.72
C GLU A 130 0.62 2.47 14.88
N TRP A 131 1.75 1.90 14.48
CA TRP A 131 1.85 0.64 13.73
C TRP A 131 2.24 -0.56 14.60
N GLN A 132 2.35 -0.39 15.92
CA GLN A 132 2.66 -1.52 16.80
C GLN A 132 1.47 -2.47 16.95
N LYS A 133 1.74 -3.73 17.30
CA LYS A 133 0.69 -4.74 17.47
C LYS A 133 -0.35 -4.32 18.50
N GLY A 134 -1.63 -4.53 18.17
CA GLY A 134 -2.77 -4.05 18.97
C GLY A 134 -3.23 -2.63 18.63
N GLU A 135 -2.42 -1.83 17.93
CA GLU A 135 -2.84 -0.53 17.43
C GLU A 135 -3.74 -0.65 16.20
N PHE A 136 -4.62 0.34 16.01
CA PHE A 136 -5.64 0.29 14.98
C PHE A 136 -5.08 0.06 13.57
N LEU A 137 -3.99 0.74 13.19
CA LEU A 137 -3.40 0.64 11.85
C LEU A 137 -2.78 -0.74 11.60
N TYR A 138 -2.11 -1.29 12.60
CA TYR A 138 -1.56 -2.64 12.54
C TYR A 138 -2.66 -3.67 12.31
N GLU A 139 -3.74 -3.62 13.13
CA GLU A 139 -4.84 -4.57 13.04
C GLU A 139 -5.58 -4.45 11.69
N GLN A 140 -5.75 -3.24 11.15
CA GLN A 140 -6.32 -3.07 9.80
C GLN A 140 -5.42 -3.67 8.72
N LEU A 141 -4.09 -3.45 8.79
CA LEU A 141 -3.14 -4.00 7.84
C LEU A 141 -3.15 -5.54 7.86
N VAL A 142 -3.08 -6.15 9.05
CA VAL A 142 -3.10 -7.61 9.22
C VAL A 142 -4.42 -8.18 8.70
N LYS A 143 -5.56 -7.59 9.06
CA LYS A 143 -6.88 -8.01 8.58
C LYS A 143 -6.94 -7.98 7.04
N ARG A 144 -6.53 -6.87 6.42
CA ARG A 144 -6.58 -6.72 4.95
C ARG A 144 -5.66 -7.72 4.25
N ALA A 145 -4.45 -7.93 4.77
CA ALA A 145 -3.54 -8.93 4.25
C ALA A 145 -4.12 -10.35 4.38
N GLN A 146 -4.71 -10.71 5.52
CA GLN A 146 -5.33 -12.02 5.72
C GLN A 146 -6.52 -12.25 4.78
N MET A 147 -7.36 -11.23 4.53
CA MET A 147 -8.46 -11.32 3.54
C MET A 147 -7.92 -11.60 2.13
N ALA A 148 -6.80 -10.96 1.77
CA ALA A 148 -6.15 -11.18 0.48
C ALA A 148 -5.64 -12.62 0.32
N GLN A 149 -5.07 -13.22 1.38
CA GLN A 149 -4.65 -14.62 1.39
C GLN A 149 -5.84 -15.59 1.38
N GLN A 150 -6.91 -15.30 2.12
CA GLN A 150 -8.12 -16.12 2.15
C GLN A 150 -8.82 -16.21 0.79
N SER A 151 -8.62 -15.19 -0.07
CA SER A 151 -9.05 -15.19 -1.46
C SER A 151 -8.20 -16.09 -2.38
N GLY A 152 -7.25 -16.86 -1.82
CA GLY A 152 -6.33 -17.74 -2.54
C GLY A 152 -5.01 -17.09 -2.95
N GLY A 153 -4.74 -15.85 -2.51
CA GLY A 153 -3.50 -15.14 -2.80
C GLY A 153 -2.28 -15.69 -2.06
N VAL A 154 -1.09 -15.38 -2.57
CA VAL A 154 0.21 -15.73 -1.96
C VAL A 154 0.99 -14.46 -1.70
N TYR A 155 1.44 -14.23 -0.46
CA TYR A 155 2.30 -13.08 -0.14
C TYR A 155 3.64 -13.18 -0.87
N ARG A 156 3.99 -12.13 -1.62
CA ARG A 156 5.26 -12.02 -2.34
C ARG A 156 6.18 -10.97 -1.75
N ALA A 157 5.60 -9.87 -1.27
CA ALA A 157 6.36 -8.78 -0.69
C ALA A 157 5.49 -7.87 0.16
N MET A 158 6.14 -7.14 1.04
CA MET A 158 5.64 -5.89 1.60
C MET A 158 6.55 -4.75 1.15
N LEU A 159 5.95 -3.65 0.72
CA LEU A 159 6.63 -2.38 0.54
C LEU A 159 6.29 -1.50 1.74
N TRP A 160 7.34 -1.02 2.42
CA TRP A 160 7.23 -0.18 3.61
C TRP A 160 7.91 1.16 3.34
N TYR A 161 7.14 2.26 3.39
CA TYR A 161 7.70 3.61 3.30
C TYR A 161 7.07 4.51 4.36
N GLN A 162 7.81 4.68 5.46
CA GLN A 162 7.40 5.40 6.65
C GLN A 162 8.62 5.87 7.42
N GLY A 163 8.44 6.92 8.22
CA GLY A 163 9.38 7.35 9.24
C GLY A 163 9.47 8.87 9.35
N GLU A 164 8.90 9.61 8.40
CA GLU A 164 9.03 11.07 8.38
C GLU A 164 8.40 11.71 9.63
N ALA A 165 7.29 11.16 10.14
CA ALA A 165 6.67 11.64 11.38
C ALA A 165 7.54 11.37 12.63
N ASP A 166 8.30 10.27 12.64
CA ASP A 166 9.20 9.93 13.76
C ASP A 166 10.45 10.82 13.82
N THR A 167 10.70 11.63 12.79
CA THR A 167 11.81 12.61 12.79
C THR A 167 11.53 13.88 13.60
N VAL A 168 10.31 14.03 14.13
CA VAL A 168 9.88 15.24 14.86
C VAL A 168 10.46 15.30 16.26
N SER A 169 10.45 14.18 16.99
CA SER A 169 10.94 14.11 18.37
C SER A 169 12.19 13.24 18.44
N GLN A 170 13.13 13.61 19.34
CA GLN A 170 14.34 12.83 19.54
C GLN A 170 14.01 11.43 20.07
N GLU A 171 13.03 11.33 20.98
CA GLU A 171 12.59 10.07 21.58
C GLU A 171 12.06 9.10 20.53
N ASP A 172 11.20 9.56 19.60
CA ASP A 172 10.67 8.70 18.55
C ASP A 172 11.76 8.25 17.57
N ALA A 173 12.68 9.14 17.21
CA ALA A 173 13.82 8.81 16.36
C ALA A 173 14.74 7.76 17.00
N GLU A 174 15.05 7.90 18.30
CA GLU A 174 15.86 6.95 19.06
C GLU A 174 15.17 5.58 19.22
N LEU A 175 13.84 5.57 19.40
CA LEU A 175 13.05 4.33 19.55
C LEU A 175 12.67 3.67 18.21
N TYR A 176 12.86 4.38 17.09
CA TYR A 176 12.39 3.95 15.77
C TYR A 176 12.88 2.55 15.39
N GLU A 177 14.18 2.27 15.55
CA GLU A 177 14.77 1.00 15.17
C GLU A 177 14.14 -0.20 15.90
N GLY A 178 13.90 -0.06 17.21
CA GLY A 178 13.29 -1.09 18.04
C GLY A 178 11.84 -1.35 17.67
N ARG A 179 11.07 -0.29 17.48
CA ARG A 179 9.65 -0.35 17.07
C ARG A 179 9.49 -0.92 15.65
N LEU A 180 10.38 -0.57 14.73
CA LEU A 180 10.38 -1.08 13.36
C LEU A 180 10.65 -2.60 13.31
N LYS A 181 11.65 -3.08 14.07
CA LYS A 181 11.96 -4.51 14.17
C LYS A 181 10.81 -5.29 14.79
N THR A 182 10.21 -4.75 15.84
CA THR A 182 9.04 -5.34 16.51
C THR A 182 7.88 -5.47 15.53
N PHE A 183 7.54 -4.39 14.83
CA PHE A 183 6.51 -4.36 13.80
C PHE A 183 6.72 -5.43 12.72
N PHE A 184 7.92 -5.56 12.14
CA PHE A 184 8.19 -6.56 11.10
C PHE A 184 8.10 -7.99 11.62
N ASN A 185 8.61 -8.26 12.81
CA ASN A 185 8.54 -9.59 13.42
C ASN A 185 7.10 -9.99 13.73
N ASP A 186 6.34 -9.09 14.35
CA ASP A 186 4.94 -9.30 14.68
C ASP A 186 4.14 -9.54 13.40
N LEU A 187 4.35 -8.72 12.36
CA LEU A 187 3.66 -8.88 11.08
C LEU A 187 3.94 -10.25 10.44
N ARG A 188 5.21 -10.68 10.38
CA ARG A 188 5.57 -12.01 9.86
C ARG A 188 4.90 -13.13 10.65
N SER A 189 4.85 -12.99 11.97
CA SER A 189 4.19 -13.95 12.86
C SER A 189 2.68 -14.03 12.58
N ASP A 190 1.98 -12.90 12.58
CA ASP A 190 0.50 -12.87 12.47
C ASP A 190 0.00 -13.21 11.05
N LEU A 191 0.84 -12.98 10.04
CA LEU A 191 0.60 -13.45 8.67
C LEU A 191 1.06 -14.89 8.42
N HIS A 192 1.69 -15.55 9.41
CA HIS A 192 2.31 -16.87 9.27
C HIS A 192 3.27 -16.94 8.07
N ALA A 193 4.01 -15.86 7.83
CA ALA A 193 4.88 -15.66 6.68
C ALA A 193 6.30 -15.29 7.13
N PRO A 194 7.03 -16.22 7.78
CA PRO A 194 8.33 -15.93 8.40
C PRO A 194 9.38 -15.44 7.40
N THR A 195 9.26 -15.83 6.13
CA THR A 195 10.21 -15.44 5.07
C THR A 195 9.66 -14.33 4.17
N LEU A 196 8.62 -13.60 4.59
CA LEU A 196 8.04 -12.51 3.79
C LEU A 196 9.12 -11.45 3.49
N PRO A 197 9.46 -11.21 2.20
CA PRO A 197 10.35 -10.13 1.83
C PRO A 197 9.70 -8.78 2.18
N ILE A 198 10.44 -7.94 2.93
CA ILE A 198 10.03 -6.58 3.26
C ILE A 198 11.04 -5.63 2.62
N PHE A 199 10.56 -4.77 1.73
CA PHE A 199 11.35 -3.73 1.10
C PHE A 199 11.04 -2.41 1.79
N GLN A 200 11.94 -1.98 2.67
CA GLN A 200 11.85 -0.68 3.33
C GLN A 200 12.52 0.42 2.50
N VAL A 201 11.94 1.61 2.51
CA VAL A 201 12.49 2.81 1.88
C VAL A 201 13.22 3.63 2.93
N VAL A 202 14.48 3.96 2.65
CA VAL A 202 15.21 4.96 3.44
C VAL A 202 14.65 6.33 3.10
N LEU A 203 14.27 7.10 4.11
CA LEU A 203 13.58 8.38 3.92
C LEU A 203 14.31 9.30 2.95
N ALA A 204 13.56 9.99 2.08
CA ALA A 204 14.11 11.07 1.25
C ALA A 204 13.95 12.45 1.90
N SER A 205 13.05 12.57 2.87
CA SER A 205 12.66 13.80 3.57
C SER A 205 12.25 13.47 5.01
N GLY A 206 12.10 14.48 5.87
CA GLY A 206 11.58 14.33 7.24
C GLY A 206 10.61 15.47 7.57
N GLU A 207 9.79 15.29 8.60
CA GLU A 207 8.92 16.33 9.16
C GLU A 207 9.61 17.11 10.31
N GLY A 208 10.73 16.62 10.81
CA GLY A 208 11.53 17.24 11.86
C GLY A 208 13.05 17.07 11.68
N PRO A 209 13.84 17.48 12.69
CA PRO A 209 15.28 17.60 12.56
C PRO A 209 16.03 16.26 12.66
N TYR A 210 15.41 15.20 13.19
CA TYR A 210 16.06 13.92 13.48
C TYR A 210 15.98 12.92 12.31
N ILE A 211 16.13 13.43 11.09
CA ILE A 211 16.04 12.61 9.87
C ILE A 211 17.17 11.60 9.77
N GLU A 212 18.39 11.97 10.17
CA GLU A 212 19.56 11.10 10.01
C GLU A 212 19.49 9.92 10.99
N GLU A 213 19.02 10.12 12.22
CA GLU A 213 18.80 9.07 13.20
C GLU A 213 17.82 8.01 12.67
N VAL A 214 16.70 8.44 12.07
CA VAL A 214 15.73 7.52 11.44
C VAL A 214 16.33 6.83 10.20
N ARG A 215 17.10 7.54 9.37
CA ARG A 215 17.77 6.95 8.20
C ARG A 215 18.82 5.92 8.60
N GLU A 216 19.59 6.17 9.64
CA GLU A 216 20.57 5.24 10.19
C GLU A 216 19.88 3.96 10.67
N ALA A 217 18.75 4.08 11.38
CA ALA A 217 17.93 2.94 11.78
C ALA A 217 17.40 2.14 10.57
N GLN A 218 17.00 2.80 9.48
CA GLN A 218 16.54 2.15 8.24
C GLN A 218 17.68 1.53 7.42
N LEU A 219 18.91 2.05 7.53
CA LEU A 219 20.07 1.55 6.79
C LEU A 219 20.75 0.37 7.50
N ASN A 220 20.49 0.16 8.78
CA ASN A 220 21.21 -0.85 9.56
C ASN A 220 20.94 -2.28 9.05
N LYS A 221 21.90 -2.81 8.28
CA LYS A 221 21.78 -4.03 7.46
C LYS A 221 21.84 -5.34 8.24
N GLU A 222 22.12 -5.32 9.54
CA GLU A 222 22.36 -6.56 10.29
C GLU A 222 21.15 -7.51 10.39
N LYS A 223 19.93 -7.10 10.03
CA LYS A 223 18.71 -7.80 10.49
C LYS A 223 17.57 -7.95 9.47
N CYS A 224 17.86 -7.92 8.17
CA CYS A 224 16.93 -8.39 7.12
C CYS A 224 16.80 -9.93 7.01
N THR A 225 17.46 -10.68 7.90
CA THR A 225 17.53 -12.16 7.91
C THR A 225 16.89 -12.78 9.16
N ILE A 226 15.85 -12.16 9.72
CA ILE A 226 15.04 -12.75 10.82
C ILE A 226 13.68 -13.16 10.26
#